data_AF-A0A833GQY4-F1
#
_entry.id   AF-A0A833GQY4-F1
#
_cell.length_a   1.000
_cell.length_b   1.000
_cell.length_c   1.000
_cell.angle_alpha   90.00
_cell.angle_beta   90.00
_cell.angle_gamma   90.00
#
_symmetry.space_group_name_H-M   'P 1'
#
loop_
_entity.id
_entity.type
_entity.pdbx_description
1 polymer ?
#
loop_
_entity_poly.entity_id
_entity_poly.type
_entity_poly.pdbx_seq_one_letter_code
_entity_poly.pdbx_strand_id
1 'polypeptide(L)'
;MYQIPVEVLQAIRLEEAGQVGRVSVNKNKTHDLGPFQVNTLWLDTFTVYWRLPDRNTTYYVLRDNGCWNAAAAAAILRLYWHQSGDLAKAIHDYHSKTPNLGQAYLARVLRRMFPDTAAPPRDQRRRK
;
A
#
# COMPACT_ATOMS: atom_id res chain seq x y z
N MET A 1 10.09 6.72 12.82
CA MET A 1 8.67 6.67 12.42
C MET A 1 8.52 7.41 11.09
N TYR A 2 7.82 6.88 10.09
CA TYR A 2 7.79 7.44 8.72
C TYR A 2 6.88 8.66 8.52
N GLN A 3 6.21 9.13 9.59
CA GLN A 3 5.33 10.31 9.60
C GLN A 3 4.23 10.28 8.52
N ILE A 4 3.72 9.08 8.21
CA ILE A 4 2.58 8.87 7.32
C ILE A 4 1.29 8.91 8.16
N PRO A 5 0.25 9.65 7.73
CA PRO A 5 -1.07 9.58 8.37
C PRO A 5 -1.57 8.13 8.44
N VAL A 6 -2.01 7.70 9.62
CA VAL A 6 -2.36 6.30 9.86
C VAL A 6 -3.54 5.86 9.01
N GLU A 7 -4.46 6.79 8.72
CA GLU A 7 -5.65 6.60 7.90
C GLU A 7 -5.29 6.20 6.47
N VAL A 8 -4.20 6.75 5.93
CA VAL A 8 -3.72 6.44 4.58
C VAL A 8 -3.17 5.02 4.52
N LEU A 9 -2.36 4.62 5.50
CA LEU A 9 -1.83 3.25 5.58
C LEU A 9 -2.95 2.24 5.81
N GLN A 10 -3.95 2.56 6.64
CA GLN A 10 -5.12 1.71 6.82
C GLN A 10 -5.92 1.55 5.52
N ALA A 11 -6.12 2.63 4.77
CA ALA A 11 -6.81 2.58 3.49
C ALA A 11 -6.06 1.75 2.45
N ILE A 12 -4.73 1.91 2.35
CA ILE A 12 -3.88 1.05 1.50
C ILE A 12 -4.00 -0.41 1.94
N ARG A 13 -3.90 -0.69 3.25
CA ARG A 13 -4.03 -2.04 3.79
C ARG A 13 -5.35 -2.70 3.43
N LEU A 14 -6.45 -1.95 3.50
CA LEU A 14 -7.79 -2.43 3.14
C LEU A 14 -7.93 -2.65 1.64
N GLU A 15 -7.30 -1.80 0.83
CA GLU A 15 -7.35 -1.92 -0.62
C GLU A 15 -6.50 -3.08 -1.15
N GLU A 16 -5.29 -3.25 -0.63
CA GLU A 16 -4.41 -4.37 -0.99
C GLU A 16 -4.97 -5.72 -0.53
N ALA A 17 -5.75 -5.73 0.56
CA ALA A 17 -6.42 -6.90 1.10
C ALA A 17 -5.50 -8.13 1.28
N GLY A 18 -4.19 -7.91 1.41
CA GLY A 18 -3.20 -8.96 1.62
C GLY A 18 -3.34 -9.60 2.99
N GLN A 19 -2.58 -10.67 3.22
CA GLN A 19 -2.45 -11.34 4.52
C GLN A 19 -1.00 -11.74 4.73
N VAL A 20 -0.63 -12.02 5.98
CA VAL A 20 0.66 -12.63 6.29
C VAL A 20 0.79 -13.95 5.53
N GLY A 21 1.96 -14.19 4.91
CA GLY A 21 2.20 -15.36 4.06
C GLY A 21 1.70 -15.23 2.62
N ARG A 22 0.87 -14.22 2.31
CA ARG A 22 0.29 -14.08 0.96
C ARG A 22 1.32 -13.60 -0.06
N VAL A 23 1.27 -14.20 -1.24
CA VAL A 23 2.04 -13.84 -2.42
C VAL A 23 1.08 -13.72 -3.60
N SER A 24 1.07 -12.58 -4.27
CA SER A 24 0.37 -12.40 -5.55
C SER A 24 1.39 -12.34 -6.68
N VAL A 25 1.17 -13.10 -7.76
CA VAL A 25 2.11 -13.21 -8.88
C VAL A 25 1.69 -12.26 -10.00
N ASN A 26 2.60 -11.38 -10.40
CA ASN A 26 2.37 -10.46 -11.52
C ASN A 26 2.81 -11.06 -12.85
N LYS A 27 2.20 -10.59 -13.95
CA LYS A 27 2.53 -11.02 -15.32
C LYS A 27 3.99 -10.79 -15.69
N ASN A 28 4.63 -9.79 -15.08
CA ASN A 28 6.04 -9.43 -15.31
C ASN A 28 7.03 -10.18 -14.40
N LYS A 29 6.63 -11.32 -13.81
CA LYS A 29 7.44 -12.18 -12.93
C LYS A 29 7.87 -11.54 -11.60
N THR A 30 7.35 -10.36 -11.25
CA THR A 30 7.46 -9.82 -9.88
C THR A 30 6.34 -10.38 -9.01
N HIS A 31 6.53 -10.38 -7.69
CA HIS A 31 5.48 -10.76 -6.74
C HIS A 31 5.15 -9.62 -5.79
N ASP A 32 3.93 -9.62 -5.25
CA ASP A 32 3.49 -8.72 -4.20
C ASP A 32 3.30 -9.47 -2.88
N LEU A 33 3.95 -8.99 -1.83
CA LEU A 33 4.17 -9.74 -0.60
C LEU A 33 3.36 -9.19 0.57
N GLY A 34 2.76 -10.09 1.34
CA GLY A 34 2.24 -9.80 2.68
C GLY A 34 1.01 -8.88 2.70
N PRO A 35 0.68 -8.32 3.88
CA PRO A 35 -0.55 -7.55 4.09
C PRO A 35 -0.74 -6.31 3.21
N PHE A 36 0.34 -5.59 2.90
CA PHE A 36 0.36 -4.39 2.05
C PHE A 36 0.83 -4.67 0.63
N GLN A 37 0.98 -5.95 0.26
CA GLN A 37 1.31 -6.37 -1.11
C GLN A 37 2.54 -5.63 -1.66
N VAL A 38 3.60 -5.59 -0.86
CA VAL A 38 4.86 -4.90 -1.22
C VAL A 38 5.54 -5.66 -2.34
N ASN A 39 5.80 -4.98 -3.46
CA ASN A 39 6.38 -5.63 -4.64
C ASN A 39 7.85 -6.03 -4.44
N THR A 40 8.24 -7.18 -4.98
CA THR A 40 9.61 -7.74 -4.94
C THR A 40 10.70 -6.87 -5.59
N LEU A 41 10.33 -5.82 -6.34
CA LEU A 41 11.28 -4.81 -6.83
C LEU A 41 11.95 -4.03 -5.70
N TRP A 42 11.35 -4.00 -4.50
CA TRP A 42 11.90 -3.31 -3.34
C TRP A 42 12.86 -4.15 -2.50
N LEU A 43 13.06 -5.43 -2.82
CA LEU A 43 13.85 -6.33 -1.97
C LEU A 43 15.29 -5.84 -1.81
N ASP A 44 15.95 -5.42 -2.90
CA ASP A 44 17.34 -4.99 -2.83
C ASP A 44 17.47 -3.69 -2.02
N THR A 45 16.54 -2.75 -2.23
CA THR A 45 16.45 -1.51 -1.45
C THR A 45 16.31 -1.80 0.04
N PHE A 46 15.39 -2.70 0.44
CA PHE A 46 15.17 -3.00 1.85
C PHE A 46 16.25 -3.89 2.46
N THR A 47 16.88 -4.76 1.67
CA THR A 47 18.03 -5.56 2.12
C THR A 47 19.15 -4.62 2.56
N VAL A 48 19.49 -3.62 1.73
CA VAL A 48 20.52 -2.63 2.05
C VAL A 48 20.06 -1.71 3.18
N TYR A 49 18.85 -1.15 3.08
CA TYR A 49 18.35 -0.14 4.03
C TYR A 49 18.23 -0.67 5.46
N TRP A 50 17.75 -1.91 5.63
CA TRP A 50 17.61 -2.54 6.94
C TRP A 50 18.79 -3.43 7.34
N ARG A 51 19.84 -3.50 6.51
CA ARG A 51 21.03 -4.32 6.73
C ARG A 51 20.68 -5.79 6.99
N LEU A 52 19.74 -6.32 6.20
CA LEU A 52 19.35 -7.72 6.25
C LEU A 52 20.41 -8.60 5.55
N PRO A 53 20.58 -9.87 5.95
CA PRO A 53 21.62 -10.75 5.43
C PRO A 53 21.63 -10.87 3.90
N ASP A 54 20.45 -11.04 3.31
CA ASP A 54 20.30 -11.21 1.87
C ASP A 54 18.86 -10.91 1.40
N ARG A 55 18.69 -10.88 0.08
CA ARG A 55 17.42 -10.65 -0.60
C ARG A 55 16.34 -11.68 -0.23
N ASN A 56 16.75 -12.93 0.05
CA ASN A 56 15.84 -14.03 0.38
C ASN A 56 15.27 -13.85 1.80
N THR A 57 16.10 -13.40 2.74
CA THR A 57 15.69 -13.02 4.09
C THR A 57 14.68 -11.86 4.02
N THR A 58 14.98 -10.82 3.24
CA THR A 58 14.04 -9.70 3.02
C THR A 58 12.72 -10.16 2.44
N TYR A 59 12.74 -11.11 1.49
CA TYR A 59 11.52 -11.70 0.92
C TYR A 59 10.63 -12.33 1.99
N TYR A 60 11.18 -13.22 2.82
CA TYR A 60 10.40 -13.89 3.86
C TYR A 60 9.97 -12.94 4.97
N VAL A 61 10.82 -11.98 5.37
CA VAL A 61 10.47 -10.94 6.35
C VAL A 61 9.27 -10.12 5.86
N LEU A 62 9.28 -9.67 4.60
CA LEU A 62 8.17 -8.90 4.03
C LEU A 62 6.91 -9.74 3.81
N ARG A 63 7.05 -11.04 3.49
CA ARG A 63 5.90 -11.92 3.30
C ARG A 63 5.24 -12.30 4.63
N ASP A 64 6.06 -12.66 5.62
CA ASP A 64 5.63 -13.41 6.81
C ASP A 64 5.57 -12.55 8.07
N ASN A 65 6.07 -11.31 8.05
CA ASN A 65 5.96 -10.39 9.18
C ASN A 65 5.20 -9.12 8.82
N GLY A 66 3.96 -9.01 9.33
CA GLY A 66 3.07 -7.89 9.04
C GLY A 66 3.61 -6.53 9.48
N CYS A 67 4.38 -6.46 10.57
CA CYS A 67 4.97 -5.21 11.05
C CYS A 67 6.09 -4.71 10.11
N TRP A 68 6.97 -5.61 9.66
CA TRP A 68 8.00 -5.27 8.69
C TRP A 68 7.39 -4.90 7.34
N ASN A 69 6.36 -5.61 6.91
CA ASN A 69 5.62 -5.28 5.69
C ASN A 69 4.96 -3.89 5.76
N ALA A 70 4.32 -3.56 6.89
CA ALA A 70 3.76 -2.23 7.13
C ALA A 70 4.84 -1.13 7.16
N ALA A 71 5.98 -1.40 7.78
CA ALA A 71 7.12 -0.47 7.77
C ALA A 71 7.65 -0.24 6.34
N ALA A 72 7.70 -1.29 5.52
CA ALA A 72 8.07 -1.20 4.11
C ALA A 72 7.09 -0.29 3.33
N ALA A 73 5.79 -0.54 3.49
CA ALA A 73 4.76 0.25 2.83
C ALA A 73 4.83 1.73 3.21
N ALA A 74 5.03 2.01 4.51
CA ALA A 74 5.21 3.38 5.00
C ALA A 74 6.48 4.05 4.45
N ALA A 75 7.58 3.31 4.34
CA ALA A 75 8.83 3.82 3.77
C ALA A 75 8.69 4.18 2.28
N ILE A 76 8.05 3.31 1.50
CA ILE A 76 7.77 3.54 0.07
C ILE A 76 6.89 4.77 -0.10
N LEU A 77 5.80 4.86 0.65
CA LEU A 77 4.88 5.98 0.55
C LEU A 77 5.56 7.29 0.95
N ARG A 78 6.39 7.28 2.00
CA ARG A 78 7.16 8.46 2.43
C ARG A 78 8.13 8.93 1.36
N LEU A 79 8.81 8.00 0.70
CA LEU A 79 9.72 8.30 -0.41
C LEU A 79 8.97 8.99 -1.55
N TYR A 80 7.84 8.44 -2.00
CA TYR A 80 7.08 9.05 -3.10
C TYR A 80 6.45 10.38 -2.72
N TRP A 81 5.98 10.54 -1.48
CA TRP A 81 5.48 11.82 -1.02
C TRP A 81 6.60 12.86 -0.97
N HIS A 82 7.78 12.51 -0.47
CA HIS A 82 8.92 13.41 -0.50
C HIS A 82 9.32 13.82 -1.92
N GLN A 83 9.29 12.89 -2.88
CA GLN A 83 9.66 13.16 -4.28
C GLN A 83 8.65 14.05 -5.01
N SER A 84 7.37 13.90 -4.72
CA SER A 84 6.29 14.60 -5.43
C SER A 84 5.81 15.88 -4.73
N GLY A 85 6.01 15.98 -3.41
CA GLY A 85 5.35 17.00 -2.59
C GLY A 85 3.84 16.79 -2.43
N ASP A 86 3.27 15.71 -3.01
CA ASP A 86 1.83 15.47 -3.08
C ASP A 86 1.50 14.04 -2.60
N LEU A 87 0.71 13.96 -1.53
CA LEU A 87 0.28 12.69 -0.97
C LEU A 87 -0.61 11.89 -1.92
N ALA A 88 -1.47 12.55 -2.70
CA ALA A 88 -2.32 11.86 -3.67
C ALA A 88 -1.47 11.23 -4.78
N LYS A 89 -0.43 11.95 -5.25
CA LYS A 89 0.55 11.41 -6.19
C LYS A 89 1.36 10.25 -5.59
N ALA A 90 1.69 10.31 -4.30
CA ALA A 90 2.37 9.22 -3.61
C ALA A 90 1.51 7.94 -3.54
N ILE A 91 0.21 8.09 -3.22
CA ILE A 91 -0.74 6.96 -3.22
C ILE A 91 -0.92 6.39 -4.63
N HIS A 92 -1.04 7.26 -5.64
CA HIS A 92 -1.07 6.85 -7.04
C HIS A 92 0.15 5.99 -7.40
N ASP A 93 1.36 6.47 -7.08
CA ASP A 93 2.62 5.82 -7.45
C ASP A 93 2.96 4.59 -6.61
N TYR A 94 2.35 4.44 -5.42
CA TYR A 94 2.50 3.25 -4.57
C TYR A 94 2.17 1.97 -5.35
N HIS A 95 1.09 1.99 -6.13
CA HIS A 95 0.65 0.86 -6.92
C HIS A 95 1.28 0.83 -8.31
N SER A 96 1.23 1.94 -9.06
CA SER A 96 1.79 2.00 -10.40
C SER A 96 2.00 3.44 -10.88
N LYS A 97 3.15 3.69 -11.51
CA LYS A 97 3.43 4.98 -12.18
C LYS A 97 2.72 5.12 -13.52
N THR A 98 2.09 4.06 -14.04
CA THR A 98 1.29 4.15 -15.27
C THR A 98 0.01 4.94 -14.98
N PRO A 99 -0.27 6.05 -15.70
CA PRO A 99 -1.32 7.01 -15.34
C PRO A 99 -2.69 6.38 -15.05
N ASN A 100 -3.19 5.53 -15.95
CA ASN A 100 -4.51 4.92 -15.79
C ASN A 100 -4.59 3.94 -14.60
N LEU A 101 -3.51 3.21 -14.33
CA LEU A 101 -3.47 2.22 -13.24
C LEU A 101 -3.36 2.90 -11.88
N GLY A 102 -2.46 3.88 -11.76
CA GLY A 102 -2.28 4.65 -10.53
C GLY A 102 -3.51 5.50 -10.21
N GLN A 103 -4.15 6.13 -11.21
CA GLN A 103 -5.38 6.91 -11.00
C GLN A 103 -6.53 6.02 -10.53
N ALA A 104 -6.69 4.85 -11.15
CA ALA A 104 -7.67 3.88 -10.70
C ALA A 104 -7.41 3.45 -9.26
N TYR A 105 -6.15 3.17 -8.89
CA TYR A 105 -5.76 2.78 -7.54
C TYR A 105 -6.04 3.89 -6.51
N LEU A 106 -5.61 5.12 -6.79
CA LEU A 106 -5.88 6.29 -5.95
C LEU A 106 -7.38 6.41 -5.65
N ALA A 107 -8.24 6.29 -6.67
CA ALA A 107 -9.69 6.35 -6.48
C ALA A 107 -10.22 5.23 -5.56
N ARG A 108 -9.63 4.02 -5.58
CA ARG A 108 -10.03 2.95 -4.65
C ARG A 108 -9.58 3.24 -3.22
N VAL A 109 -8.34 3.70 -3.03
CA VAL A 109 -7.82 4.08 -1.70
C VAL A 109 -8.64 5.23 -1.11
N LEU A 110 -8.97 6.27 -1.89
CA LEU A 110 -9.81 7.37 -1.42
C LEU A 110 -11.21 6.90 -0.99
N ARG A 111 -11.81 5.92 -1.69
CA ARG A 111 -13.06 5.29 -1.25
C ARG A 111 -12.93 4.51 0.06
N ARG A 112 -11.75 3.95 0.36
CA ARG A 112 -11.49 3.33 1.67
C ARG A 112 -11.33 4.38 2.77
N MET A 113 -10.74 5.53 2.47
CA MET A 113 -10.57 6.64 3.42
C MET A 113 -11.88 7.35 3.75
N PHE A 114 -12.74 7.52 2.74
CA PHE A 114 -13.99 8.30 2.84
C PHE A 114 -15.20 7.46 2.38
N PRO A 115 -15.60 6.44 3.15
CA PRO A 115 -16.70 5.55 2.76
C PRO A 115 -18.05 6.26 2.68
N ASP A 116 -18.29 7.27 3.53
CA ASP A 116 -19.59 7.94 3.65
C ASP A 116 -19.85 8.99 2.55
N THR A 117 -18.81 9.46 1.85
CA THR A 117 -18.99 10.38 0.70
C THR A 117 -19.48 9.67 -0.57
N ALA A 118 -19.50 8.33 -0.58
CA ALA A 118 -19.96 7.52 -1.70
C ALA A 118 -21.37 6.95 -1.51
N ALA A 119 -21.95 7.05 -0.31
CA ALA A 119 -23.30 6.59 -0.03
C ALA A 119 -24.30 7.75 -0.22
N PRO A 120 -25.41 7.56 -0.97
CA PRO A 120 -26.49 8.54 -0.94
C PRO A 120 -27.00 8.70 0.51
N PRO A 121 -27.41 9.91 0.92
CA PRO A 121 -27.88 10.15 2.28
C PRO A 121 -28.98 9.15 2.62
N ARG A 122 -28.85 8.49 3.78
CA ARG A 122 -29.90 7.58 4.28
C ARG A 122 -31.20 8.38 4.40
N ASP A 123 -32.16 8.06 3.54
CA ASP A 123 -33.48 8.67 3.58
C ASP A 123 -34.12 8.40 4.96
N GLN A 124 -34.22 9.44 5.78
CA GLN A 124 -34.85 9.37 7.10
C GLN A 124 -36.39 9.33 7.00
N ARG A 125 -36.98 9.27 5.80
CA ARG A 125 -38.43 9.18 5.62
C ARG A 125 -38.90 7.72 5.65
N ARG A 126 -38.91 7.09 6.82
CA ARG A 126 -39.78 5.93 7.11
C ARG A 126 -39.84 5.64 8.62
N ARG A 127 -40.35 6.61 9.36
CA ARG A 127 -41.03 6.37 10.65
C ARG A 127 -42.26 7.28 10.69
N LYS A 128 -43.37 6.74 10.19
CA LYS A 128 -44.72 7.14 10.58
C LYS A 128 -45.24 6.05 11.49
#